data_AF-A0A939HUN7-F1
#
_entry.id   AF-A0A939HUN7-F1
#
_cell.length_a   1.000
_cell.length_b   1.000
_cell.length_c   1.000
_cell.angle_alpha   90.00
_cell.angle_beta   90.00
_cell.angle_gamma   90.00
#
_symmetry.space_group_name_H-M   'P 1'
#
loop_
_entity.id
_entity.type
_entity.pdbx_description
1 polymer ?
#
loop_
_entity_poly.entity_id
_entity_poly.type
_entity_poly.pdbx_seq_one_letter_code
_entity_poly.pdbx_strand_id
1 'polypeptide(L)' 'MTTPLLKEILQMSIPERLDLIERIWDSISAVPDAIELTEAKRQELSDRLERYRQNPASGSTWDEVKQRISKSI' A
#
# COMPACT_ATOMS: atom_id res chain seq x y z
N MET A 1 -9.70 21.00 6.92
CA MET A 1 -8.72 21.82 7.66
C MET A 1 -7.44 21.00 7.89
N THR A 2 -6.68 20.74 6.82
CA THR A 2 -5.45 19.92 6.83
C THR A 2 -4.22 20.67 6.28
N THR A 3 -4.44 21.88 5.79
CA THR A 3 -3.45 22.70 5.09
C THR A 3 -2.22 23.08 5.91
N PRO A 4 -2.32 23.41 7.22
CA PRO A 4 -1.15 23.77 8.03
C PRO A 4 -0.17 22.60 8.25
N LEU A 5 -0.69 21.44 8.65
CA LEU A 5 0.13 20.24 8.86
C LEU A 5 0.82 19.78 7.58
N LEU A 6 0.10 19.82 6.44
CA LEU A 6 0.70 19.46 5.16
C LEU A 6 1.86 20.41 4.79
N LYS A 7 1.74 21.71 5.11
CA LYS A 7 2.82 22.67 4.87
C LYS A 7 4.06 22.36 5.71
N GLU A 8 3.89 21.99 6.97
CA GLU A 8 4.99 21.57 7.86
C GLU A 8 5.68 20.30 7.34
N ILE A 9 4.89 19.28 6.95
CA ILE A 9 5.43 18.04 6.37
C ILE A 9 6.22 18.33 5.09
N LEU A 10 5.73 19.22 4.23
CA LEU A 10 6.42 19.57 2.98
C LEU A 10 7.70 20.40 3.19
N GLN A 11 7.89 21.01 4.37
CA GLN A 11 9.13 21.70 4.75
C GLN A 11 10.19 20.74 5.30
N MET A 12 9.81 19.52 5.69
CA MET A 12 10.75 18.49 6.12
C MET A 12 11.62 18.00 4.97
N SER A 13 12.84 17.56 5.31
CA SER A 13 13.72 16.87 4.37
C SER A 13 13.08 15.58 3.86
N ILE A 14 13.57 15.05 2.74
CA ILE A 14 13.07 13.78 2.19
C ILE A 14 13.23 12.62 3.20
N PRO A 15 14.38 12.44 3.86
CA PRO A 15 14.53 11.37 4.86
C PRO A 15 13.53 11.47 6.00
N GLU A 16 13.29 12.68 6.53
CA GLU A 16 12.33 12.89 7.62
C GLU A 16 10.89 12.59 7.18
N ARG A 17 10.52 12.92 5.94
CA ARG A 17 9.22 12.55 5.40
C ARG A 17 9.06 11.05 5.23
N LEU A 18 10.11 10.35 4.80
CA LEU A 18 10.09 8.90 4.67
C LEU A 18 9.94 8.23 6.05
N ASP A 19 10.67 8.68 7.06
CA ASP A 19 10.51 8.21 8.45
C ASP A 19 9.08 8.45 8.98
N LEU A 20 8.53 9.63 8.73
CA LEU A 20 7.16 9.95 9.12
C LEU A 20 6.13 9.04 8.41
N ILE A 21 6.31 8.77 7.12
CA ILE A 21 5.45 7.86 6.35
C ILE A 21 5.50 6.46 6.96
N GLU A 22 6.69 5.95 7.28
CA GLU A 22 6.86 4.63 7.90
C GLU A 22 6.15 4.56 9.25
N ARG A 23 6.35 5.54 10.12
CA ARG A 23 5.71 5.58 11.45
C ARG A 23 4.19 5.69 11.39
N ILE A 24 3.66 6.46 10.42
CA ILE A 24 2.22 6.53 10.19
C ILE A 24 1.71 5.18 9.70
N TRP A 25 2.43 4.53 8.79
CA TRP A 25 2.07 3.23 8.27
C TRP A 25 2.06 2.17 9.38
N ASP A 26 3.06 2.15 10.26
CA ASP A 26 3.13 1.26 11.41
C ASP A 26 1.92 1.45 12.34
N SER A 27 1.57 2.70 12.64
CA SER A 27 0.41 3.05 13.45
C SER A 27 -0.92 2.54 12.86
N ILE A 28 -1.10 2.67 11.55
CA ILE A 28 -2.27 2.15 10.85
C ILE A 28 -2.29 0.62 10.90
N SER A 29 -1.13 -0.02 10.66
CA SER A 29 -1.02 -1.48 10.65
C SER A 29 -1.27 -2.12 12.02
N ALA A 30 -1.03 -1.38 13.11
CA ALA A 30 -1.30 -1.81 14.47
C ALA A 30 -2.79 -1.92 14.80
N VAL A 31 -3.68 -1.38 13.95
CA VAL A 31 -5.14 -1.42 14.14
C VAL A 31 -5.81 -2.07 12.91
N PRO A 32 -5.65 -3.40 12.73
CA PRO A 32 -6.13 -4.09 11.53
C PRO A 32 -7.65 -4.00 11.33
N ASP A 33 -8.41 -3.87 12.42
CA ASP A 33 -9.87 -3.76 12.38
C ASP A 33 -10.37 -2.35 12.04
N ALA A 34 -9.49 -1.34 11.97
CA ALA A 34 -9.88 0.02 11.58
C ALA A 34 -10.30 0.12 10.10
N ILE A 35 -9.91 -0.85 9.28
CA ILE A 35 -10.29 -0.94 7.87
C ILE A 35 -11.30 -2.09 7.72
N GLU A 36 -12.58 -1.76 7.83
CA GLU A 36 -13.63 -2.73 7.59
C GLU A 36 -13.66 -3.17 6.12
N LEU A 37 -13.40 -4.46 5.89
CA LEU A 37 -13.61 -5.09 4.60
C LEU A 37 -15.06 -5.57 4.52
N THR A 38 -15.74 -5.21 3.43
CA THR A 38 -17.00 -5.86 3.08
C THR A 38 -16.75 -7.33 2.79
N GLU A 39 -17.79 -8.17 2.97
CA GLU A 39 -17.67 -9.60 2.72
C GLU A 39 -17.19 -9.90 1.29
N ALA A 40 -17.68 -9.16 0.31
CA ALA A 40 -17.24 -9.27 -1.08
C ALA A 40 -15.73 -9.01 -1.26
N LYS A 41 -15.16 -8.04 -0.53
CA LYS A 41 -13.72 -7.77 -0.57
C LYS A 41 -12.92 -8.89 0.08
N ARG A 42 -13.41 -9.44 1.20
CA ARG A 42 -12.76 -10.56 1.90
C ARG A 42 -12.75 -11.83 1.04
N GLN A 43 -13.86 -12.12 0.36
CA GLN A 43 -13.97 -13.25 -0.56
C GLN A 43 -12.99 -13.10 -1.73
N GLU A 44 -12.97 -11.93 -2.39
CA GLU A 44 -12.05 -11.69 -3.52
C GLU A 44 -10.57 -11.84 -3.12
N LEU A 45 -10.18 -11.35 -1.93
CA LEU A 45 -8.82 -11.52 -1.44
C LEU A 45 -8.48 -13.00 -1.18
N SER A 46 -9.43 -13.75 -0.61
CA SER A 46 -9.28 -15.19 -0.35
C SER A 46 -9.13 -15.98 -1.65
N ASP A 47 -9.96 -15.68 -2.65
CA ASP A 47 -9.92 -16.32 -3.98
C ASP A 47 -8.61 -16.02 -4.71
N ARG A 48 -8.13 -14.76 -4.66
CA ARG A 48 -6.84 -14.38 -5.26
C ARG A 48 -5.67 -15.08 -4.61
N LEU A 49 -5.70 -15.24 -3.28
CA LEU A 49 -4.67 -15.96 -2.55
C LEU A 49 -4.65 -17.44 -2.92
N GLU A 50 -5.82 -18.05 -3.07
CA GLU A 50 -5.94 -19.45 -3.47
C GLU A 50 -5.47 -19.69 -4.91
N ARG A 51 -5.84 -18.81 -5.85
CA ARG A 51 -5.32 -18.84 -7.23
C ARG A 51 -3.80 -18.74 -7.27
N TYR A 52 -3.21 -17.89 -6.44
CA TYR A 52 -1.75 -17.77 -6.33
C TYR A 52 -1.11 -19.04 -5.76
N ARG A 53 -1.70 -19.66 -4.72
CA ARG A 53 -1.20 -20.93 -4.17
C ARG A 53 -1.21 -22.06 -5.19
N GLN A 54 -2.25 -22.11 -6.04
CA GLN A 54 -2.37 -23.10 -7.11
C GLN A 54 -1.41 -22.84 -8.27
N ASN A 55 -1.12 -21.58 -8.57
CA ASN A 55 -0.16 -21.18 -9.60
C ASN A 55 0.70 -19.99 -9.14
N PRO A 56 1.84 -20.23 -8.45
CA PRO A 56 2.70 -19.16 -7.97
C PRO A 56 3.31 -18.29 -9.08
N ALA A 57 3.33 -18.78 -10.32
CA ALA A 57 3.80 -18.03 -11.49
C ALA A 57 2.71 -17.16 -12.14
N SER A 58 1.48 -17.14 -11.62
CA SER A 58 0.39 -16.32 -12.17
C SER A 58 0.54 -14.82 -11.89
N GLY A 59 1.46 -14.44 -11.00
CA GLY A 59 1.78 -13.05 -10.68
C GLY A 59 2.90 -12.50 -11.55
N SER A 60 2.96 -11.17 -11.69
CA SER A 60 4.14 -10.49 -12.23
C SER A 60 5.17 -10.27 -11.12
N THR A 61 6.44 -10.41 -11.46
CA THR A 61 7.54 -9.93 -10.64
C THR A 61 7.47 -8.41 -10.45
N TRP A 62 8.11 -7.90 -9.41
CA TRP A 62 8.16 -6.46 -9.18
C TRP A 62 8.78 -5.69 -10.36
N ASP A 63 9.80 -6.25 -11.01
CA ASP A 63 10.44 -5.63 -12.17
C ASP A 63 9.48 -5.52 -13.36
N GLU A 64 8.71 -6.57 -13.66
CA GLU A 64 7.68 -6.54 -14.71
C GLU A 64 6.58 -5.52 -14.41
N VAL A 65 6.15 -5.42 -13.15
CA VAL A 65 5.18 -4.41 -12.72
C VAL A 65 5.75 -3.00 -12.89
N LYS A 66 6.98 -2.78 -12.42
CA LYS A 66 7.67 -1.49 -12.52
C LYS A 66 7.83 -1.05 -13.97
N GLN A 67 8.26 -1.96 -14.85
CA GLN A 67 8.38 -1.69 -16.29
C GLN A 67 7.04 -1.30 -16.93
N ARG A 68 5.94 -1.94 -16.54
CA ARG A 68 4.61 -1.62 -17.05
C ARG A 68 4.14 -0.23 -16.59
N ILE A 69 4.33 0.10 -15.31
CA ILE A 69 3.92 1.40 -14.76
C ILE A 69 4.79 2.54 -15.31
N SER A 70 6.10 2.34 -15.42
CA SER A 70 7.03 3.36 -15.93
C SER A 70 6.85 3.68 -17.42
N LYS A 71 6.26 2.76 -18.21
CA LYS A 71 5.94 2.98 -19.62
C LYS A 71 4.60 3.70 -19.83
N SER A 72 3.78 3.82 -18.78
CA SER A 72 2.46 4.47 -18.82
C SER A 72 2.49 5.92 -18.29
N ILE A 73 3.68 6.44 -17.96
CA ILE A 73 3.93 7.82 -17.53
C ILE A 73 4.75 8.52 -18.60
#